data_AF-A0A496A5N5-F1
#
_entry.id   AF-A0A496A5N5-F1
#
_cell.length_a   1.000
_cell.length_b   1.000
_cell.length_c   1.000
_cell.angle_alpha   90.00
_cell.angle_beta   90.00
_cell.angle_gamma   90.00
#
_symmetry.space_group_name_H-M   'P 1'
#
loop_
_entity.id
_entity.type
_entity.pdbx_description
1 polymer ?
#
loop_
_entity_poly.entity_id
_entity_poly.type
_entity_poly.pdbx_seq_one_letter_code
_entity_poly.pdbx_strand_id
1 'polypeptide(L)'
;MTKNSITLTLGQIAAGSLIGLVGGWICLLIFENLIWQFLLGDRVSHGFWVGLFLLISLSVTYGIVIVGASIGIRFVSRKLGTDIPLKPLCSGAFLGPPAVVGLLALLNVPWEIFGRPNLILALLLPVLKTLAYIVSLPMRGWVHLGLPVEIWYILAVPVGAILGYRLTPVENTNVSTE
;
A
#
# COMPACT_ATOMS: atom_id res chain seq x y z
N MET A 1 -8.58 -11.34 -26.89
CA MET A 1 -8.22 -11.71 -25.49
C MET A 1 -7.94 -10.52 -24.57
N THR A 2 -7.74 -9.28 -25.05
CA THR A 2 -7.26 -8.13 -24.23
C THR A 2 -8.35 -7.33 -23.50
N LYS A 3 -9.56 -7.20 -24.07
CA LYS A 3 -10.61 -6.32 -23.52
C LYS A 3 -11.10 -6.74 -22.12
N ASN A 4 -11.21 -8.05 -21.85
CA ASN A 4 -11.66 -8.58 -20.55
C ASN A 4 -10.60 -8.44 -19.44
N SER A 5 -9.31 -8.38 -19.78
CA SER A 5 -8.23 -8.27 -18.79
C SER A 5 -8.11 -6.84 -18.24
N ILE A 6 -8.28 -5.85 -19.12
CA ILE A 6 -8.25 -4.42 -18.74
C ILE A 6 -9.50 -4.09 -17.89
N THR A 7 -10.68 -4.56 -18.28
CA THR A 7 -11.90 -4.34 -17.49
C THR A 7 -11.84 -5.05 -16.13
N LEU A 8 -11.23 -6.24 -16.06
CA LEU A 8 -11.00 -6.94 -14.80
C LEU A 8 -10.07 -6.16 -13.87
N THR A 9 -8.90 -5.75 -14.35
CA THR A 9 -7.93 -4.99 -13.54
C THR A 9 -8.48 -3.64 -13.09
N LEU A 10 -9.16 -2.90 -13.97
CA LEU A 10 -9.81 -1.64 -13.60
C LEU A 10 -10.91 -1.85 -12.57
N GLY A 11 -11.73 -2.91 -12.72
CA GLY A 11 -12.76 -3.27 -11.76
C GLY A 11 -12.19 -3.68 -10.40
N GLN A 12 -11.09 -4.43 -10.38
CA GLN A 12 -10.38 -4.81 -9.16
C GLN A 12 -9.85 -3.58 -8.42
N ILE A 13 -9.22 -2.64 -9.14
CA ILE A 13 -8.71 -1.40 -8.56
C ILE A 13 -9.86 -0.58 -7.97
N ALA A 14 -10.92 -0.35 -8.75
CA ALA A 14 -12.07 0.46 -8.31
C ALA A 14 -12.75 -0.14 -7.07
N ALA A 15 -13.06 -1.43 -7.09
CA ALA A 15 -13.71 -2.09 -5.95
C ALA A 15 -12.79 -2.21 -4.73
N GLY A 16 -11.51 -2.50 -4.94
CA GLY A 16 -10.52 -2.56 -3.87
C GLY A 16 -10.33 -1.21 -3.18
N SER A 17 -10.17 -0.13 -3.96
CA SER A 17 -10.09 1.23 -3.41
C SER A 17 -11.36 1.62 -2.66
N LEU A 18 -12.55 1.38 -3.23
CA LEU A 18 -13.80 1.79 -2.60
C LEU A 18 -14.04 1.06 -1.27
N ILE A 19 -13.90 -0.27 -1.26
CA ILE A 19 -14.14 -1.09 -0.06
C ILE A 19 -13.06 -0.83 0.99
N GLY A 20 -11.80 -0.67 0.57
CA GLY A 20 -10.70 -0.29 1.47
C GLY A 20 -10.93 1.08 2.12
N LEU A 21 -11.34 2.08 1.34
CA LEU A 21 -11.65 3.43 1.84
C LEU A 21 -12.82 3.42 2.82
N VAL A 22 -13.93 2.79 2.46
CA VAL A 22 -15.12 2.70 3.33
C VAL A 22 -14.79 1.96 4.62
N GLY A 23 -14.06 0.84 4.54
CA GLY A 23 -13.63 0.09 5.71
C GLY A 23 -12.70 0.89 6.62
N GLY A 24 -11.72 1.58 6.05
CA GLY A 24 -10.81 2.46 6.78
C GLY A 24 -11.55 3.63 7.44
N TRP A 25 -12.47 4.26 6.71
CA TRP A 25 -13.29 5.37 7.21
C TRP A 25 -14.16 4.97 8.39
N ILE A 26 -14.89 3.86 8.28
CA ILE A 26 -15.71 3.33 9.37
C ILE A 26 -14.85 3.00 10.59
N CYS A 27 -13.68 2.39 10.37
CA CYS A 27 -12.75 2.06 11.45
C CYS A 27 -12.22 3.31 12.15
N LEU A 28 -11.87 4.34 11.39
CA LEU A 28 -11.40 5.62 11.93
C LEU A 28 -12.50 6.28 12.77
N LEU A 29 -13.74 6.35 12.28
CA LEU A 29 -14.87 6.89 13.03
C LEU A 29 -15.13 6.15 14.35
N ILE A 30 -14.99 4.83 14.35
CA ILE A 30 -15.11 4.04 15.59
C ILE A 30 -14.01 4.44 16.56
N PHE A 31 -12.76 4.52 16.12
CA PHE A 31 -11.64 4.90 16.99
C PHE A 31 -11.68 6.36 17.44
N GLU A 32 -12.12 7.28 16.61
CA GLU A 32 -12.30 8.68 16.99
C GLU A 32 -13.37 8.79 18.08
N ASN A 33 -14.50 8.10 17.93
CA ASN A 33 -15.55 8.12 18.96
C ASN A 33 -15.17 7.33 20.23
N LEU A 34 -14.48 6.19 20.13
CA LEU A 34 -14.13 5.36 21.29
C LEU A 34 -12.83 5.80 21.98
N ILE A 35 -11.76 5.99 21.24
CA ILE A 35 -10.44 6.27 21.82
C ILE A 35 -10.33 7.74 22.16
N TRP A 36 -10.68 8.67 21.27
CA TRP A 36 -10.42 10.09 21.53
C TRP A 36 -11.32 10.63 22.63
N GLN A 37 -12.58 10.22 22.73
CA GLN A 37 -13.43 10.63 23.84
C GLN A 37 -12.97 10.03 25.18
N PHE A 38 -12.49 8.79 25.20
CA PHE A 38 -12.12 8.08 26.43
C PHE A 38 -10.69 8.37 26.91
N LEU A 39 -9.75 8.73 26.01
CA LEU A 39 -8.34 9.04 26.33
C LEU A 39 -8.03 10.53 26.46
N LEU A 40 -8.67 11.42 25.68
CA LEU A 40 -8.44 12.88 25.78
C LEU A 40 -9.41 13.56 26.75
N GLY A 41 -10.53 12.89 27.09
CA GLY A 41 -11.51 13.39 28.05
C GLY A 41 -11.05 13.36 29.51
N ASP A 42 -10.10 12.48 29.87
CA ASP A 42 -9.64 12.36 31.25
C ASP A 42 -8.12 12.09 31.36
N ARG A 43 -7.37 13.12 31.76
CA ARG A 43 -6.11 13.06 32.53
C ARG A 43 -5.05 11.99 32.16
N VAL A 44 -4.76 11.71 30.89
CA VAL A 44 -3.59 10.86 30.55
C VAL A 44 -2.31 11.71 30.47
N SER A 45 -1.64 11.88 31.61
CA SER A 45 -0.32 12.51 31.75
C SER A 45 0.86 11.64 31.26
N HIS A 46 0.59 10.52 30.59
CA HIS A 46 1.59 9.52 30.22
C HIS A 46 1.62 9.31 28.69
N GLY A 47 2.57 9.95 28.01
CA GLY A 47 2.74 9.87 26.55
C GLY A 47 2.94 8.46 26.00
N PHE A 48 3.36 7.51 26.84
CA PHE A 48 3.45 6.09 26.47
C PHE A 48 2.09 5.48 26.09
N TRP A 49 1.05 5.71 26.91
CA TRP A 49 -0.28 5.14 26.67
C TRP A 49 -0.92 5.73 25.42
N VAL A 50 -0.80 7.05 25.25
CA VAL A 50 -1.27 7.73 24.03
C VAL A 50 -0.58 7.14 22.79
N GLY A 51 0.74 6.96 22.84
CA GLY A 51 1.49 6.33 21.75
C GLY A 51 1.05 4.89 21.46
N LEU A 52 0.83 4.08 22.51
CA LEU A 52 0.39 2.70 22.37
C LEU A 52 -1.00 2.60 21.73
N PHE A 53 -1.97 3.40 22.19
CA PHE A 53 -3.32 3.40 21.63
C PHE A 53 -3.34 3.92 20.19
N LEU A 54 -2.53 4.93 19.86
CA LEU A 54 -2.34 5.38 18.48
C LEU A 54 -1.75 4.27 17.60
N LEU A 55 -0.74 3.54 18.09
CA LEU A 55 -0.15 2.42 17.35
C LEU A 55 -1.17 1.30 17.08
N ILE A 56 -1.98 0.96 18.09
CA ILE A 56 -3.05 -0.04 17.96
C ILE A 56 -4.09 0.43 16.95
N SER A 57 -4.58 1.67 17.09
CA SER A 57 -5.55 2.26 16.17
C SER A 57 -5.03 2.25 14.73
N LEU A 58 -3.81 2.74 14.51
CA LEU A 58 -3.16 2.71 13.20
C LEU A 58 -3.06 1.29 12.64
N SER A 59 -2.61 0.33 13.46
CA SER A 59 -2.44 -1.06 13.03
C SER A 59 -3.76 -1.70 12.63
N VAL A 60 -4.82 -1.47 13.40
CA VAL A 60 -6.15 -2.01 13.13
C VAL A 60 -6.77 -1.36 11.90
N THR A 61 -6.73 -0.02 11.80
CA THR A 61 -7.25 0.70 10.62
C THR A 61 -6.51 0.27 9.36
N TYR A 62 -5.19 0.16 9.41
CA TYR A 62 -4.38 -0.31 8.28
C TYR A 62 -4.73 -1.76 7.89
N GLY A 63 -4.87 -2.65 8.88
CA GLY A 63 -5.28 -4.03 8.64
C GLY A 63 -6.66 -4.14 7.99
N ILE A 64 -7.63 -3.34 8.43
CA ILE A 64 -8.98 -3.29 7.84
C ILE A 64 -8.95 -2.79 6.40
N VAL A 65 -8.15 -1.76 6.11
CA VAL A 65 -7.99 -1.26 4.73
C VAL A 65 -7.43 -2.36 3.82
N ILE A 66 -6.39 -3.08 4.27
CA ILE A 66 -5.77 -4.17 3.49
C ILE A 66 -6.76 -5.31 3.23
N VAL A 67 -7.43 -5.78 4.28
CA VAL A 67 -8.39 -6.89 4.18
C VAL A 67 -9.59 -6.48 3.35
N GLY A 68 -10.13 -5.28 3.57
CA GLY A 68 -11.25 -4.71 2.82
C GLY A 68 -10.93 -4.60 1.33
N ALA A 69 -9.79 -4.02 0.97
CA ALA A 69 -9.35 -3.91 -0.42
C ALA A 69 -9.16 -5.29 -1.06
N SER A 70 -8.55 -6.23 -0.34
CA SER A 70 -8.32 -7.60 -0.82
C SER A 70 -9.63 -8.37 -1.04
N ILE A 71 -10.61 -8.21 -0.15
CA ILE A 71 -11.96 -8.79 -0.31
C ILE A 71 -12.67 -8.17 -1.51
N GLY A 72 -12.57 -6.85 -1.69
CA GLY A 72 -13.16 -6.15 -2.84
C GLY A 72 -12.61 -6.65 -4.17
N ILE A 73 -11.29 -6.81 -4.28
CA ILE A 73 -10.62 -7.38 -5.44
C ILE A 73 -11.08 -8.82 -5.67
N ARG A 74 -11.11 -9.65 -4.62
CA ARG A 74 -11.53 -11.05 -4.72
C ARG A 74 -12.99 -11.17 -5.17
N PHE A 75 -13.87 -10.31 -4.68
CA PHE A 75 -15.29 -10.28 -5.06
C PHE A 75 -15.47 -10.00 -6.56
N VAL A 76 -14.80 -8.97 -7.09
CA VAL A 76 -14.84 -8.67 -8.53
C VAL A 76 -14.24 -9.81 -9.37
N SER A 77 -13.13 -10.38 -8.90
CA SER A 77 -12.45 -11.49 -9.59
C SER A 77 -13.35 -12.72 -9.69
N ARG A 78 -14.04 -13.07 -8.60
CA ARG A 78 -15.00 -14.19 -8.57
C ARG A 78 -16.18 -13.94 -9.50
N LYS A 79 -16.72 -12.71 -9.54
CA LYS A 79 -17.80 -12.33 -10.45
C LYS A 79 -17.40 -12.48 -11.93
N LEU A 80 -16.10 -12.35 -12.21
CA LEU A 80 -15.50 -12.50 -13.54
C LEU A 80 -14.87 -13.88 -13.78
N GLY A 81 -15.15 -14.85 -12.90
CA GLY A 81 -14.77 -16.26 -13.09
C GLY A 81 -13.35 -16.63 -12.68
N THR A 82 -12.65 -15.79 -11.92
CA THR A 82 -11.29 -16.08 -11.41
C THR A 82 -11.31 -16.16 -9.88
N ASP A 83 -11.02 -17.32 -9.29
CA ASP A 83 -10.81 -17.41 -7.83
C ASP A 83 -9.34 -17.13 -7.50
N ILE A 84 -9.12 -16.17 -6.61
CA ILE A 84 -7.79 -15.72 -6.21
C ILE A 84 -7.64 -15.99 -4.71
N PRO A 85 -6.53 -16.63 -4.28
CA PRO A 85 -6.27 -16.86 -2.87
C PRO A 85 -6.06 -15.54 -2.12
N LEU A 86 -6.60 -15.45 -0.90
CA LEU A 86 -6.60 -14.22 -0.11
C LEU A 86 -5.23 -13.87 0.49
N LYS A 87 -4.40 -14.87 0.79
CA LYS A 87 -3.06 -14.69 1.36
C LYS A 87 -2.15 -13.81 0.48
N PRO A 88 -1.93 -14.10 -0.82
CA PRO A 88 -1.09 -13.26 -1.66
C PRO A 88 -1.70 -11.91 -1.99
N LEU A 89 -3.04 -11.79 -2.04
CA LEU A 89 -3.72 -10.49 -2.13
C LEU A 89 -3.38 -9.60 -0.93
N CYS A 90 -3.57 -10.10 0.30
CA CYS A 90 -3.25 -9.34 1.50
C CYS A 90 -1.76 -9.02 1.63
N SER A 91 -0.88 -9.97 1.28
CA SER A 91 0.58 -9.75 1.29
C SER A 91 0.99 -8.64 0.32
N GLY A 92 0.42 -8.64 -0.89
CA GLY A 92 0.65 -7.57 -1.86
C GLY A 92 0.08 -6.22 -1.40
N ALA A 93 -1.16 -6.20 -0.88
CA ALA A 93 -1.80 -4.99 -0.37
C ALA A 93 -1.04 -4.36 0.80
N PHE A 94 -0.42 -5.18 1.66
CA PHE A 94 0.41 -4.71 2.76
C PHE A 94 1.68 -4.00 2.28
N LEU A 95 2.28 -4.45 1.17
CA LEU A 95 3.52 -3.90 0.63
C LEU A 95 3.33 -2.67 -0.26
N GLY A 96 2.12 -2.47 -0.80
CA GLY A 96 1.82 -1.35 -1.68
C GLY A 96 2.13 0.03 -1.05
N PRO A 97 1.51 0.39 0.08
CA PRO A 97 1.72 1.71 0.69
C PRO A 97 3.18 1.99 1.10
N PRO A 98 3.92 1.05 1.73
CA PRO A 98 5.36 1.22 1.97
C PRO A 98 6.17 1.47 0.70
N ALA A 99 5.79 0.86 -0.43
CA ALA A 99 6.46 1.13 -1.72
C ALA A 99 6.24 2.59 -2.18
N VAL A 100 5.05 3.15 -1.98
CA VAL A 100 4.79 4.58 -2.25
C VAL A 100 5.58 5.48 -1.32
N VAL A 101 5.68 5.15 -0.03
CA VAL A 101 6.54 5.88 0.91
C VAL A 101 7.99 5.86 0.43
N GLY A 102 8.49 4.71 -0.03
CA GLY A 102 9.81 4.58 -0.62
C GLY A 102 10.00 5.47 -1.85
N LEU A 103 9.03 5.48 -2.76
CA LEU A 103 9.06 6.35 -3.95
C LEU A 103 9.05 7.84 -3.59
N LEU A 104 8.28 8.24 -2.58
CA LEU A 104 8.27 9.61 -2.07
C LEU A 104 9.61 9.99 -1.44
N ALA A 105 10.22 9.08 -0.66
CA ALA A 105 11.54 9.31 -0.08
C ALA A 105 12.60 9.54 -1.15
N LEU A 106 12.51 8.85 -2.30
CA LEU A 106 13.41 9.02 -3.45
C LEU A 106 13.30 10.41 -4.13
N LEU A 107 12.23 11.18 -3.89
CA LEU A 107 12.08 12.51 -4.47
C LEU A 107 13.09 13.51 -3.90
N ASN A 108 13.33 13.46 -2.59
CA ASN A 108 14.08 14.45 -1.83
C ASN A 108 15.29 13.84 -1.10
N VAL A 109 16.01 12.92 -1.74
CA VAL A 109 17.21 12.33 -1.14
C VAL A 109 18.36 13.36 -1.18
N PRO A 110 18.96 13.71 -0.02
CA PRO A 110 20.16 14.54 0.04
C PRO A 110 21.40 13.69 -0.29
N TRP A 111 21.59 13.41 -1.58
CA TRP A 111 22.65 12.55 -2.13
C TRP A 111 24.06 12.96 -1.68
N GLU A 112 24.25 14.24 -1.38
CA GLU A 112 25.52 14.85 -0.97
C GLU A 112 26.04 14.33 0.37
N ILE A 113 25.15 13.81 1.23
CA ILE A 113 25.50 13.26 2.55
C ILE A 113 26.23 11.92 2.41
N PHE A 114 25.95 11.15 1.36
CA PHE A 114 26.49 9.80 1.17
C PHE A 114 27.90 9.76 0.57
N GLY A 115 28.36 10.85 -0.06
CA GLY A 115 29.64 10.86 -0.79
C GLY A 115 30.89 11.12 0.05
N ARG A 116 30.77 11.52 1.33
CA ARG A 116 31.88 12.17 2.06
C ARG A 116 32.92 11.26 2.73
N PRO A 117 32.71 9.94 2.96
CA PRO A 117 33.81 9.09 3.45
C PRO A 117 34.26 7.95 2.52
N ASN A 118 33.51 7.57 1.48
CA ASN A 118 33.77 6.32 0.73
C ASN A 118 33.89 6.52 -0.79
N LEU A 119 35.07 6.21 -1.34
CA LEU A 119 35.41 6.39 -2.76
C LEU A 119 34.60 5.45 -3.69
N ILE A 120 34.34 4.21 -3.24
CA ILE A 120 33.48 3.25 -3.96
C ILE A 120 32.03 3.76 -4.04
N LEU A 121 31.53 4.29 -2.92
CA LEU A 121 30.18 4.84 -2.86
C LEU A 121 30.05 6.11 -3.70
N ALA A 122 31.08 6.96 -3.71
CA ALA A 122 31.15 8.15 -4.57
C ALA A 122 31.11 7.80 -6.07
N LEU A 123 31.73 6.69 -6.49
CA LEU A 123 31.68 6.21 -7.87
C LEU A 123 30.32 5.60 -8.26
N LEU A 124 29.65 4.91 -7.32
CA LEU A 124 28.31 4.33 -7.52
C LEU A 124 27.18 5.37 -7.41
N LEU A 125 27.43 6.48 -6.73
CA LEU A 125 26.45 7.52 -6.43
C LEU A 125 25.72 8.07 -7.67
N PRO A 126 26.40 8.38 -8.80
CA PRO A 126 25.75 8.85 -10.02
C PRO A 126 24.79 7.81 -10.61
N VAL A 127 25.18 6.53 -10.58
CA VAL A 127 24.35 5.42 -11.07
C VAL A 127 23.11 5.29 -10.18
N LEU A 128 23.28 5.29 -8.86
CA LEU A 128 22.19 5.18 -7.91
C LEU A 128 21.23 6.38 -7.99
N LYS A 129 21.75 7.60 -8.15
CA LYS A 129 20.96 8.82 -8.36
C LYS A 129 20.14 8.73 -9.65
N THR A 130 20.73 8.22 -10.73
CA THR A 130 20.04 8.04 -12.01
C THR A 130 18.93 6.99 -11.89
N LEU A 131 19.20 5.85 -11.26
CA LEU A 131 18.20 4.81 -11.00
C LEU A 131 17.05 5.35 -10.14
N ALA A 132 17.35 6.03 -9.04
CA ALA A 132 16.35 6.66 -8.19
C ALA A 132 15.49 7.67 -8.95
N TYR A 133 16.11 8.47 -9.83
CA TYR A 133 15.40 9.42 -10.67
C TYR A 133 14.43 8.72 -11.64
N ILE A 134 14.90 7.67 -12.33
CA ILE A 134 14.07 6.90 -13.28
C ILE A 134 12.90 6.24 -12.55
N VAL A 135 13.16 5.59 -11.42
CA VAL A 135 12.13 4.88 -10.63
C VAL A 135 11.09 5.87 -10.06
N SER A 136 11.52 7.06 -9.65
CA SER A 136 10.62 8.10 -9.12
C SER A 136 9.96 8.97 -10.18
N LEU A 137 10.26 8.79 -11.47
CA LEU A 137 9.80 9.66 -12.56
C LEU A 137 8.26 9.76 -12.66
N PRO A 138 7.48 8.67 -12.55
CA PRO A 138 6.01 8.77 -12.53
C PRO A 138 5.50 9.62 -11.38
N MET A 139 6.12 9.50 -10.20
CA MET A 139 5.77 10.27 -9.01
C MET A 139 6.16 11.74 -9.16
N ARG A 140 7.32 12.03 -9.74
CA ARG A 140 7.78 13.39 -10.07
C ARG A 140 6.80 14.08 -11.02
N GLY A 141 6.36 13.38 -12.08
CA GLY A 141 5.35 13.89 -13.00
C GLY A 141 4.02 14.20 -12.30
N TRP A 142 3.56 13.30 -11.42
CA TRP A 142 2.34 13.50 -10.65
C TRP A 142 2.39 14.73 -9.74
N VAL A 143 3.48 14.88 -8.97
CA VAL A 143 3.68 16.03 -8.08
C VAL A 143 3.82 17.32 -8.88
N HIS A 144 4.48 17.27 -10.04
CA HIS A 144 4.61 18.44 -10.92
C HIS A 144 3.27 18.94 -11.47
N LEU A 145 2.31 18.03 -11.68
CA LEU A 145 0.93 18.37 -12.06
C LEU A 145 0.09 18.93 -10.90
N GLY A 146 0.65 19.03 -9.69
CA GLY A 146 -0.05 19.52 -8.50
C GLY A 146 -1.14 18.57 -7.97
N LEU A 147 -1.09 17.29 -8.36
CA LEU A 147 -2.08 16.31 -7.93
C LEU A 147 -1.79 15.82 -6.50
N PRO A 148 -2.84 15.52 -5.71
CA PRO A 148 -2.69 15.07 -4.33
C PRO A 148 -1.94 13.73 -4.27
N VAL A 149 -0.97 13.64 -3.36
CA VAL A 149 -0.15 12.43 -3.14
C VAL A 149 -0.95 11.32 -2.44
N GLU A 150 -2.03 11.68 -1.77
CA GLU A 150 -2.98 10.80 -1.09
C GLU A 150 -3.58 9.78 -2.07
N ILE A 151 -3.79 10.17 -3.33
CA ILE A 151 -4.30 9.26 -4.37
C ILE A 151 -3.37 8.07 -4.56
N TRP A 152 -2.05 8.27 -4.50
CA TRP A 152 -1.09 7.17 -4.59
C TRP A 152 -1.25 6.20 -3.45
N TYR A 153 -1.46 6.67 -2.22
CA TYR A 153 -1.69 5.80 -1.07
C TYR A 153 -2.99 4.99 -1.21
N ILE A 154 -4.06 5.61 -1.72
CA ILE A 154 -5.35 4.94 -1.97
C ILE A 154 -5.22 3.85 -3.04
N LEU A 155 -4.44 4.11 -4.10
CA LEU A 155 -4.22 3.16 -5.19
C LEU A 155 -3.16 2.11 -4.85
N ALA A 156 -2.24 2.42 -3.95
CA ALA A 156 -1.14 1.52 -3.59
C ALA A 156 -1.62 0.19 -3.04
N VAL A 157 -2.65 0.21 -2.18
CA VAL A 157 -3.21 -1.00 -1.57
C VAL A 157 -3.77 -1.95 -2.64
N PRO A 158 -4.70 -1.55 -3.53
CA PRO A 158 -5.23 -2.46 -4.53
C PRO A 158 -4.21 -2.82 -5.62
N VAL A 159 -3.34 -1.88 -6.04
CA VAL A 159 -2.28 -2.19 -7.02
C VAL A 159 -1.30 -3.20 -6.42
N GLY A 160 -0.91 -3.01 -5.17
CA GLY A 160 -0.07 -3.95 -4.41
C GLY A 160 -0.73 -5.33 -4.32
N ALA A 161 -2.02 -5.41 -3.97
CA ALA A 161 -2.75 -6.67 -3.95
C ALA A 161 -2.74 -7.38 -5.31
N ILE A 162 -2.97 -6.64 -6.40
CA ILE A 162 -2.97 -7.21 -7.76
C ILE A 162 -1.59 -7.76 -8.12
N LEU A 163 -0.52 -7.02 -7.81
CA LEU A 163 0.85 -7.47 -8.02
C LEU A 163 1.18 -8.69 -7.16
N GLY A 164 0.74 -8.70 -5.89
CA GLY A 164 0.99 -9.81 -4.96
C GLY A 164 0.51 -11.15 -5.50
N TYR A 165 -0.72 -11.23 -6.01
CA TYR A 165 -1.21 -12.50 -6.58
C TYR A 165 -0.66 -12.81 -7.98
N ARG A 166 -0.35 -11.79 -8.80
CA ARG A 166 0.22 -12.01 -10.14
C ARG A 166 1.68 -12.46 -10.12
N LEU A 167 2.43 -12.06 -9.10
CA LEU A 167 3.84 -12.40 -8.91
C LEU A 167 4.05 -13.66 -8.06
N THR A 168 3.02 -14.09 -7.33
CA THR A 168 3.08 -15.37 -6.61
C THR A 168 3.10 -16.49 -7.65
N PRO A 169 4.14 -17.35 -7.69
CA PRO A 169 4.14 -18.49 -8.58
C PRO A 169 2.90 -19.33 -8.28
N VAL A 170 2.15 -19.69 -9.33
CA VAL A 170 1.05 -20.64 -9.21
C VAL A 170 1.69 -21.93 -8.72
N GLU A 171 1.57 -22.20 -7.43
CA GLU A 171 1.98 -23.45 -6.85
C GLU A 171 1.09 -24.51 -7.49
N ASN A 172 1.71 -25.28 -8.41
CA ASN A 172 1.11 -26.39 -9.13
C ASN A 172 0.35 -27.28 -8.15
N THR A 173 -0.96 -27.12 -8.06
CA THR A 173 -1.87 -28.12 -7.50
C THR A 173 -2.53 -28.86 -8.66
N ASN A 174 -1.68 -29.46 -9.48
CA ASN A 174 -1.99 -30.71 -10.18
C ASN A 174 -1.01 -31.75 -9.64
N VAL A 175 -1.40 -32.43 -8.57
CA VAL A 175 -1.04 -33.84 -8.41
C VAL A 175 -2.37 -34.57 -8.24
N SER A 176 -2.98 -34.90 -9.37
CA SER A 176 -3.75 -36.13 -9.46
C SER A 176 -2.73 -37.27 -9.53
N THR A 177 -2.69 -38.11 -8.51
CA THR A 177 -2.30 -39.51 -8.65
C THR A 177 -3.14 -40.30 -7.67
N GLU A 178 -4.13 -40.99 -8.26
CA GLU A 178 -4.77 -42.24 -7.82
C GLU A 178 -5.68 -42.22 -6.58
#